data_AF-A0A8R7TFS1-F1
#
_entry.id   AF-A0A8R7TFS1-F1
#
_cell.length_a   1.000
_cell.length_b   1.000
_cell.length_c   1.000
_cell.angle_alpha   90.00
_cell.angle_beta   90.00
_cell.angle_gamma   90.00
#
_symmetry.space_group_name_H-M   'P 1'
#
loop_
_entity.id
_entity.type
_entity.pdbx_description
1 polymer ?
#
loop_
_entity_poly.entity_id
_entity_poly.type
_entity_poly.pdbx_seq_one_letter_code
_entity_poly.pdbx_strand_id
1 'polypeptide(L)'
;MILRSLSCRFLTIALCDAAEPWQLGSQDAATPMMQGIIDLHHDIFFFLILILVFVSRMLVRALWHFNEQTNPIPQRIVHGTTIEIIRTIFPSVILLFIAIPSFALLYSMDGVLVDPAITIKAIGHQWYRSAPLNEGDLSATKCTGGSRSIWLTGHLPFPFVERPKRTIACQNGE
;
A
#
# COMPACT_ATOMS: atom_id res chain seq x y z
N MET A 1 -15.64 13.68 -10.92
CA MET A 1 -15.39 12.33 -11.43
C MET A 1 -15.58 12.23 -12.96
N ILE A 2 -16.62 12.80 -13.57
CA ILE A 2 -16.87 12.69 -15.03
C ILE A 2 -16.00 13.64 -15.90
N LEU A 3 -15.66 14.85 -15.42
CA LEU A 3 -14.88 15.81 -16.22
C LEU A 3 -13.38 15.46 -16.40
N ARG A 4 -12.83 14.49 -15.68
CA ARG A 4 -11.42 14.05 -15.84
C ARG A 4 -11.25 12.98 -16.92
N SER A 5 -12.32 12.34 -17.36
CA SER A 5 -12.26 11.24 -18.34
C SER A 5 -12.08 11.73 -19.79
N LEU A 6 -12.59 12.92 -20.13
CA LEU A 6 -12.61 13.39 -21.53
C LEU A 6 -11.27 13.98 -22.04
N SER A 7 -10.36 14.40 -21.17
CA SER A 7 -9.10 15.03 -21.63
C SER A 7 -8.02 14.02 -22.06
N CYS A 8 -8.25 12.71 -21.90
CA CYS A 8 -7.26 11.66 -22.11
C CYS A 8 -7.41 10.97 -23.49
N ARG A 9 -7.75 11.71 -24.56
CA ARG A 9 -8.03 11.10 -25.88
C ARG A 9 -7.19 11.55 -27.07
N PHE A 10 -6.15 12.38 -26.95
CA PHE A 10 -5.43 12.81 -28.17
C PHE A 10 -3.89 12.90 -28.16
N LEU A 11 -3.18 12.60 -27.07
CA LEU A 11 -1.72 12.40 -27.11
C LEU A 11 -1.25 11.70 -25.83
N THR A 12 -1.52 10.41 -25.68
CA THR A 12 -1.34 9.69 -24.42
C THR A 12 0.10 9.20 -24.22
N ILE A 13 0.95 10.04 -23.61
CA ILE A 13 1.93 9.52 -22.65
C ILE A 13 1.09 8.94 -21.52
N ALA A 14 1.04 7.61 -21.37
CA ALA A 14 0.35 6.96 -20.27
C ALA A 14 1.07 7.30 -18.94
N LEU A 15 0.60 8.35 -18.27
CA LEU A 15 1.05 8.83 -16.95
C LEU A 15 0.18 8.26 -15.82
N CYS A 16 -0.54 7.17 -16.04
CA CYS A 16 -1.71 6.86 -15.22
C CYS A 16 -1.43 6.36 -13.79
N ASP A 17 -0.18 6.26 -13.34
CA ASP A 17 0.13 5.88 -11.95
C ASP A 17 1.55 6.31 -11.56
N ALA A 18 1.78 7.62 -11.49
CA ALA A 18 3.06 8.19 -11.08
C ALA A 18 2.88 9.03 -9.80
N ALA A 19 3.94 9.13 -9.01
CA ALA A 19 3.95 9.99 -7.84
C ALA A 19 3.84 11.47 -8.27
N GLU A 20 2.84 12.16 -7.74
CA GLU A 20 2.64 13.59 -8.00
C GLU A 20 3.37 14.44 -6.93
N PRO A 21 3.90 15.62 -7.30
CA PRO A 21 4.55 16.51 -6.34
C PRO A 21 3.54 16.94 -5.27
N TRP A 22 3.95 16.83 -4.00
CA TRP A 22 3.14 17.15 -2.81
C TRP A 22 1.92 16.23 -2.55
N GLN A 23 1.89 15.04 -3.14
CA GLN A 23 0.85 14.05 -2.85
C GLN A 23 0.92 13.56 -1.40
N LEU A 24 -0.21 13.63 -0.69
CA LEU A 24 -0.39 13.06 0.64
C LEU A 24 -1.35 11.87 0.52
N GLY A 25 -0.85 10.66 0.80
CA GLY A 25 -1.60 9.41 0.68
C GLY A 25 -1.02 8.45 -0.38
N SER A 26 -1.74 7.37 -0.65
CA SER A 26 -1.36 6.36 -1.65
C SER A 26 -1.65 6.83 -3.09
N GLN A 27 -1.02 6.15 -4.05
CA GLN A 27 -1.37 6.22 -5.47
C GLN A 27 -2.74 5.57 -5.75
N ASP A 28 -3.31 5.84 -6.93
CA ASP A 28 -4.63 5.33 -7.32
C ASP A 28 -4.57 3.79 -7.47
N ALA A 29 -5.62 3.09 -7.01
CA ALA A 29 -5.62 1.63 -7.06
C ALA A 29 -5.81 1.11 -8.49
N ALA A 30 -4.79 0.46 -9.04
CA ALA A 30 -4.86 -0.24 -10.33
C ALA A 30 -5.26 -1.73 -10.21
N THR A 31 -5.31 -2.28 -9.00
CA THR A 31 -5.65 -3.69 -8.74
C THR A 31 -6.62 -3.83 -7.57
N PRO A 32 -7.47 -4.88 -7.52
CA PRO A 32 -8.38 -5.11 -6.40
C PRO A 32 -7.64 -5.33 -5.08
N MET A 33 -6.42 -5.88 -5.13
CA MET A 33 -5.56 -6.02 -3.96
C MET A 33 -5.12 -4.66 -3.41
N MET A 34 -4.74 -3.71 -4.28
CA MET A 34 -4.38 -2.36 -3.85
C MET A 34 -5.58 -1.63 -3.24
N GLN A 35 -6.79 -1.83 -3.77
CA GLN A 35 -8.01 -1.27 -3.16
C GLN A 35 -8.19 -1.77 -1.73
N GLY A 36 -8.07 -3.08 -1.50
CA GLY A 36 -8.16 -3.65 -0.15
C GLY A 36 -7.08 -3.15 0.82
N ILE A 37 -5.86 -2.87 0.33
CA ILE A 37 -4.79 -2.25 1.14
C ILE A 37 -5.16 -0.82 1.53
N ILE A 38 -5.72 -0.03 0.61
CA ILE A 38 -6.15 1.34 0.88
C ILE A 38 -7.29 1.35 1.92
N ASP A 39 -8.25 0.44 1.81
CA ASP A 39 -9.36 0.34 2.76
C ASP A 39 -8.83 -0.03 4.17
N LEU A 40 -7.95 -1.04 4.26
CA LEU A 40 -7.30 -1.43 5.52
C LEU A 40 -6.49 -0.27 6.14
N HIS A 41 -5.78 0.51 5.31
CA HIS A 41 -5.03 1.67 5.77
C HIS A 41 -5.96 2.72 6.42
N HIS A 42 -7.12 3.02 5.81
CA HIS A 42 -8.08 3.96 6.38
C HIS A 42 -8.68 3.46 7.70
N ASP A 43 -9.01 2.17 7.80
CA ASP A 43 -9.52 1.56 9.03
C ASP A 43 -8.50 1.66 10.17
N ILE A 44 -7.23 1.29 9.93
CA ILE A 44 -6.17 1.38 10.93
C ILE A 44 -5.95 2.84 11.34
N PHE A 45 -5.91 3.76 10.37
CA PHE A 45 -5.67 5.18 10.63
C PHE A 45 -6.77 5.81 11.48
N PHE A 46 -8.03 5.40 11.29
CA PHE A 46 -9.15 5.82 12.14
C PHE A 46 -8.94 5.41 13.60
N PHE A 47 -8.57 4.16 13.87
CA PHE A 47 -8.27 3.70 15.24
C PHE A 47 -7.06 4.42 15.85
N LEU A 48 -6.02 4.68 15.05
CA LEU A 48 -4.83 5.42 15.52
C LEU A 48 -5.18 6.86 15.93
N ILE A 49 -5.97 7.58 15.13
CA ILE A 49 -6.44 8.92 15.50
C ILE A 49 -7.28 8.88 16.78
N LEU A 50 -8.16 7.88 16.93
CA LEU A 50 -8.99 7.72 18.13
C LEU A 50 -8.13 7.58 19.39
N ILE A 51 -7.12 6.70 19.37
CA ILE A 51 -6.20 6.51 20.51
C ILE A 51 -5.39 7.79 20.77
N LEU A 52 -4.92 8.47 19.71
CA LEU A 52 -4.17 9.72 19.83
C LEU A 52 -4.99 10.81 20.52
N VAL A 53 -6.25 10.97 20.13
CA VAL A 53 -7.17 11.95 20.76
C VAL A 53 -7.46 11.57 22.21
N PHE A 54 -7.63 10.28 22.51
CA PHE A 54 -7.85 9.80 23.88
C PHE A 54 -6.66 10.12 24.80
N VAL A 55 -5.43 9.77 24.38
CA VAL A 55 -4.21 10.02 25.15
C VAL A 55 -3.92 11.51 25.29
N SER A 56 -4.04 12.29 24.20
CA SER A 56 -3.82 13.73 24.25
C SER A 56 -4.84 14.43 25.17
N ARG A 57 -6.10 14.03 25.14
CA ARG A 57 -7.12 14.56 26.08
C ARG A 57 -6.79 14.20 27.52
N MET A 58 -6.35 12.98 27.81
CA MET A 58 -5.93 12.57 29.16
C MET A 58 -4.75 13.42 29.65
N LEU A 59 -3.75 13.65 28.79
CA LEU A 59 -2.58 14.47 29.11
C LEU A 59 -2.98 15.92 29.40
N VAL A 60 -3.78 16.55 28.53
CA VAL A 60 -4.24 17.94 28.72
C VAL A 60 -5.04 18.08 30.03
N ARG A 61 -5.91 17.10 30.33
CA ARG A 61 -6.68 17.10 31.58
C ARG A 61 -5.78 16.92 32.81
N ALA A 62 -4.77 16.07 32.74
CA ALA A 62 -3.81 15.90 33.81
C ALA A 62 -3.03 17.19 34.08
N LEU A 63 -2.51 17.85 33.03
CA LEU A 63 -1.77 19.11 33.16
C LEU A 63 -2.64 20.24 33.74
N TRP A 64 -3.90 20.35 33.31
CA TRP A 64 -4.81 21.38 33.82
C TRP A 64 -5.20 21.15 35.29
N HIS A 65 -5.50 19.89 35.66
CA HIS A 65 -6.02 19.57 36.99
C HIS A 65 -4.93 19.44 38.06
N PHE A 66 -3.74 18.95 37.69
CA PHE A 66 -2.61 18.76 38.60
C PHE A 66 -1.57 19.89 38.52
N ASN A 67 -2.00 21.09 38.11
CA ASN A 67 -1.16 22.29 38.19
C ASN A 67 -0.96 22.69 39.67
N GLU A 68 0.21 23.24 40.00
CA GLU A 68 0.59 23.68 41.35
C GLU A 68 -0.42 24.67 41.95
N GLN A 69 -0.98 25.55 41.12
CA GLN A 69 -2.00 26.51 41.54
C GLN A 69 -3.33 25.85 41.96
N THR A 70 -3.69 24.73 41.31
CA THR A 70 -4.98 24.06 41.51
C THR A 70 -4.88 22.96 42.57
N ASN A 71 -3.75 22.27 42.65
CA ASN A 71 -3.54 21.14 43.57
C ASN A 71 -2.14 21.19 44.23
N PRO A 72 -1.95 22.02 45.26
CA PRO A 72 -0.63 22.27 45.87
C PRO A 72 -0.10 21.11 46.73
N ILE A 73 -0.96 20.18 47.18
CA ILE A 73 -0.56 19.05 48.03
C ILE A 73 -0.63 17.75 47.21
N PRO A 74 0.52 17.12 46.87
CA PRO A 74 0.53 15.91 46.05
C PRO A 74 0.02 14.68 46.82
N GLN A 75 -0.86 13.90 46.18
CA GLN A 75 -1.33 12.62 46.70
C GLN A 75 -0.23 11.55 46.52
N ARG A 76 0.07 10.76 47.57
CA ARG A 76 1.10 9.70 47.55
C ARG A 76 0.51 8.31 47.28
N ILE A 77 -0.04 8.09 46.10
CA ILE A 77 -0.54 6.77 45.66
C ILE A 77 0.51 6.15 44.73
N VAL A 78 1.08 5.02 45.14
CA VAL A 78 2.18 4.36 44.41
C VAL A 78 1.72 3.11 43.66
N HIS A 79 0.71 2.41 44.20
CA HIS A 79 0.24 1.15 43.64
C HIS A 79 -1.26 1.22 43.37
N GLY A 80 -1.67 0.72 42.21
CA GLY A 80 -3.06 0.67 41.79
C GLY A 80 -3.33 -0.50 40.87
N THR A 81 -3.30 -1.73 41.38
CA THR A 81 -3.46 -2.97 40.58
C THR A 81 -4.63 -2.91 39.61
N THR A 82 -5.76 -2.32 40.01
CA THR A 82 -6.95 -2.15 39.16
C THR A 82 -6.68 -1.32 37.89
N ILE A 83 -5.97 -0.19 37.99
CA ILE A 83 -5.67 0.64 36.81
C ILE A 83 -4.62 -0.03 35.90
N GLU A 84 -3.74 -0.85 36.48
CA GLU A 84 -2.76 -1.62 35.71
C GLU A 84 -3.42 -2.71 34.86
N ILE A 85 -4.46 -3.35 35.39
CA ILE A 85 -5.24 -4.33 34.64
C ILE A 85 -6.04 -3.63 33.53
N ILE A 86 -6.70 -2.52 33.84
CA ILE A 86 -7.50 -1.78 32.85
C ILE A 86 -6.65 -1.33 31.66
N ARG A 87 -5.47 -0.75 31.91
CA ARG A 87 -4.58 -0.25 30.84
C ARG A 87 -3.93 -1.34 29.99
N THR A 88 -3.94 -2.60 30.42
CA THR A 88 -3.38 -3.72 29.62
C THR A 88 -4.47 -4.41 28.81
N ILE A 89 -5.67 -4.58 29.38
CA ILE A 89 -6.82 -5.15 28.68
C ILE A 89 -7.33 -4.20 27.59
N PHE A 90 -7.47 -2.90 27.91
CA PHE A 90 -8.06 -1.93 26.97
C PHE A 90 -7.30 -1.83 25.63
N PRO A 91 -5.97 -1.68 25.59
CA PRO A 91 -5.22 -1.69 24.33
C PRO A 91 -5.26 -3.05 23.62
N SER A 92 -5.23 -4.15 24.37
CA SER A 92 -5.26 -5.50 23.80
C SER A 92 -6.57 -5.78 23.04
N VAL A 93 -7.70 -5.33 23.58
CA VAL A 93 -9.01 -5.45 22.93
C VAL A 93 -9.08 -4.62 21.63
N ILE A 94 -8.52 -3.40 21.63
CA ILE A 94 -8.50 -2.56 20.42
C ILE A 94 -7.66 -3.22 19.31
N LEU A 95 -6.52 -3.83 19.65
CA LEU A 95 -5.69 -4.54 18.67
C LEU A 95 -6.41 -5.76 18.06
N LEU A 96 -7.24 -6.46 18.84
CA LEU A 96 -8.02 -7.59 18.33
C LEU A 96 -9.00 -7.15 17.23
N PHE A 97 -9.66 -5.99 17.39
CA PHE A 97 -10.57 -5.46 16.37
C PHE A 97 -9.86 -5.10 15.07
N ILE A 98 -8.64 -4.58 15.15
CA ILE A 98 -7.82 -4.25 13.97
C ILE A 98 -7.33 -5.52 13.25
N ALA A 99 -7.10 -6.61 13.98
CA ALA A 99 -6.61 -7.85 13.41
C ALA A 99 -7.63 -8.53 12.46
N ILE A 100 -8.93 -8.37 12.73
CA ILE A 100 -10.01 -9.02 11.94
C ILE A 100 -9.96 -8.63 10.44
N PRO A 101 -10.03 -7.33 10.06
CA PRO A 101 -9.96 -6.94 8.65
C PRO A 101 -8.59 -7.28 8.02
N SER A 102 -7.51 -7.21 8.82
CA SER A 102 -6.16 -7.55 8.34
C SER A 102 -6.05 -9.02 7.92
N PHE A 103 -6.60 -9.96 8.70
CA PHE A 103 -6.57 -11.37 8.33
C PHE A 103 -7.47 -11.67 7.14
N ALA A 104 -8.66 -11.04 7.07
CA ALA A 104 -9.54 -11.20 5.91
C ALA A 104 -8.87 -10.78 4.59
N LEU A 105 -8.12 -9.67 4.61
CA LEU A 105 -7.38 -9.21 3.43
C LEU A 105 -6.25 -10.19 3.05
N LEU A 106 -5.47 -10.68 4.03
CA LEU A 106 -4.37 -11.62 3.79
C LEU A 106 -4.85 -12.91 3.11
N TYR A 107 -5.96 -13.49 3.58
CA TYR A 107 -6.53 -14.69 2.95
C TYR A 107 -7.01 -14.43 1.52
N SER A 108 -7.52 -13.23 1.25
CA SER A 108 -7.98 -12.85 -0.09
C SER A 108 -6.82 -12.66 -1.08
N MET A 109 -5.64 -12.27 -0.59
CA MET A 109 -4.44 -12.09 -1.41
C MET A 109 -3.70 -13.40 -1.71
N ASP A 110 -3.78 -14.38 -0.80
CA ASP A 110 -3.14 -15.70 -0.97
C ASP A 110 -3.95 -16.63 -1.90
N GLY A 111 -5.25 -16.37 -2.06
CA GLY A 111 -6.14 -17.12 -2.93
C GLY A 111 -5.88 -16.88 -4.42
N VAL A 112 -4.80 -17.45 -4.97
CA VAL A 112 -4.57 -17.53 -6.43
C VAL A 112 -5.53 -18.57 -7.02
N LEU A 113 -6.79 -18.19 -7.21
CA LEU A 113 -7.86 -19.07 -7.71
C LEU A 113 -8.00 -19.06 -9.25
N VAL A 114 -7.12 -18.38 -9.97
CA VAL A 114 -7.18 -18.24 -11.43
C VAL A 114 -5.89 -18.75 -12.06
N ASP A 115 -6.04 -19.63 -13.05
CA ASP A 115 -4.94 -20.01 -13.94
C ASP A 115 -4.37 -18.75 -14.59
N PRO A 116 -3.08 -18.43 -14.40
CA PRO A 116 -2.50 -17.20 -14.96
C PRO A 116 -2.49 -17.29 -16.49
N ALA A 117 -3.07 -16.31 -17.17
CA ALA A 117 -3.07 -16.26 -18.63
C ALA A 117 -1.66 -16.05 -19.22
N ILE A 118 -0.77 -15.39 -18.46
CA ILE A 118 0.62 -15.12 -18.84
C ILE A 118 1.50 -15.26 -17.59
N THR A 119 2.59 -16.00 -17.71
CA THR A 119 3.62 -16.11 -16.66
C THR A 119 4.87 -15.34 -17.11
N ILE A 120 5.27 -14.32 -16.34
CA ILE A 120 6.50 -13.56 -16.58
C ILE A 120 7.50 -13.89 -15.47
N LYS A 121 8.66 -14.42 -15.85
CA LYS A 121 9.76 -14.66 -14.91
C LYS A 121 10.60 -13.39 -14.78
N ALA A 122 10.61 -12.75 -13.61
CA ALA A 122 11.52 -11.63 -13.33
C ALA A 122 12.81 -12.14 -12.66
N ILE A 123 13.96 -11.89 -13.27
CA ILE A 123 15.31 -12.22 -12.76
C ILE A 123 15.95 -10.93 -12.25
N GLY A 124 16.35 -10.92 -10.97
CA GLY A 124 17.10 -9.82 -10.37
C GLY A 124 18.61 -10.02 -10.52
N HIS A 125 19.28 -9.07 -11.15
CA HIS A 125 20.74 -8.95 -11.14
C HIS A 125 21.15 -7.79 -10.24
N GLN A 126 22.44 -7.68 -9.92
CA GLN A 126 22.94 -6.54 -9.17
C GLN A 126 22.66 -5.24 -9.95
N TRP A 127 21.74 -4.43 -9.41
CA TRP A 127 21.28 -3.12 -9.92
C TRP A 127 20.42 -3.13 -11.21
N TYR A 128 19.97 -4.27 -11.71
CA TYR A 128 18.99 -4.32 -12.80
C TYR A 128 18.12 -5.57 -12.72
N ARG A 129 16.97 -5.56 -13.40
CA ARG A 129 16.13 -6.76 -13.57
C ARG A 129 16.02 -7.10 -15.05
N SER A 130 15.93 -8.39 -15.35
CA SER A 130 15.65 -8.91 -16.69
C SER A 130 14.43 -9.81 -16.62
N ALA A 131 13.60 -9.83 -17.67
CA ALA A 131 12.42 -10.68 -17.72
C ALA A 131 12.38 -11.42 -19.06
N PRO A 132 12.87 -12.67 -19.14
CA PRO A 132 12.75 -13.47 -20.35
C PRO A 132 11.30 -13.93 -20.55
N LEU A 133 10.79 -13.78 -21.77
CA LEU A 133 9.59 -14.51 -22.21
C LEU A 133 10.03 -15.84 -22.84
N ASN A 134 9.47 -16.95 -22.35
CA ASN A 134 9.62 -18.26 -22.99
C ASN A 134 8.43 -18.51 -23.92
N GLU A 135 8.68 -18.97 -25.13
CA GLU A 135 7.64 -19.22 -26.15
C GLU A 135 6.63 -20.31 -25.74
N GLY A 136 6.92 -21.11 -24.70
CA GLY A 136 6.05 -22.17 -24.17
C GLY A 136 4.90 -21.70 -23.26
N ASP A 137 4.91 -20.45 -22.79
CA ASP A 137 3.88 -19.89 -21.89
C ASP A 137 2.89 -18.95 -22.62
N LEU A 138 3.06 -18.76 -23.94
CA LEU A 138 2.15 -18.01 -24.80
C LEU A 138 1.08 -18.95 -25.36
N SER A 139 0.07 -19.32 -24.56
CA SER A 139 -1.16 -19.87 -25.12
C SER A 139 -1.86 -18.77 -25.91
N ALA A 140 -1.61 -18.77 -27.23
CA ALA A 140 -2.18 -17.90 -28.26
C ALA A 140 -1.70 -16.44 -28.31
N THR A 141 -0.43 -16.21 -28.69
CA THR A 141 -0.13 -15.07 -29.59
C THR A 141 0.94 -15.49 -30.59
N LYS A 142 0.47 -16.11 -31.69
CA LYS A 142 1.29 -16.49 -32.84
C LYS A 142 1.54 -15.23 -33.67
N CYS A 143 2.64 -14.53 -33.42
CA CYS A 143 3.24 -13.62 -34.40
C CYS A 143 4.50 -14.29 -34.93
N THR A 144 4.38 -14.84 -36.14
CA THR A 144 5.44 -15.52 -36.87
C THR A 144 6.66 -14.62 -37.09
N GLY A 145 7.84 -15.18 -36.82
CA GLY A 145 9.06 -14.88 -37.57
C GLY A 145 10.19 -14.24 -36.78
N GLY A 146 11.19 -15.05 -36.42
CA GLY A 146 12.55 -14.58 -36.23
C GLY A 146 13.12 -14.80 -34.83
N SER A 147 13.78 -15.95 -34.66
CA SER A 147 14.67 -16.30 -33.56
C SER A 147 15.59 -15.14 -33.17
N ARG A 148 15.27 -14.46 -32.07
CA ARG A 148 16.19 -13.63 -31.28
C ARG A 148 15.55 -13.39 -29.90
N SER A 149 16.20 -13.86 -28.85
CA SER A 149 15.81 -13.60 -27.46
C SER A 149 15.73 -12.09 -27.22
N ILE A 150 14.52 -11.59 -26.96
CA ILE A 150 14.28 -10.17 -26.66
C ILE A 150 14.66 -9.95 -25.20
N TRP A 151 15.79 -9.28 -24.98
CA TRP A 151 16.26 -8.87 -23.66
C TRP A 151 15.71 -7.47 -23.33
N LEU A 152 14.81 -7.38 -22.35
CA LEU A 152 14.46 -6.11 -21.72
C LEU A 152 15.56 -5.72 -20.72
N THR A 153 16.67 -5.13 -21.18
CA THR A 153 17.75 -4.65 -20.30
C THR A 153 17.68 -3.12 -20.12
N GLY A 154 17.31 -2.69 -18.91
CA GLY A 154 17.58 -1.34 -18.42
C GLY A 154 18.92 -1.34 -17.69
N HIS A 155 19.94 -0.69 -18.28
CA HIS A 155 21.23 -0.46 -17.65
C HIS A 155 21.28 0.99 -17.14
N LEU A 156 21.17 1.23 -15.83
CA LEU A 156 21.57 2.47 -15.15
C LEU A 156 21.65 2.26 -13.62
N PRO A 157 22.56 2.95 -12.90
CA PRO A 157 22.79 2.75 -11.47
C PRO A 157 21.91 3.66 -10.59
N PHE A 158 21.21 3.05 -9.63
CA PHE A 158 20.54 3.66 -8.45
C PHE A 158 19.28 4.55 -8.67
N PRO A 159 18.41 4.71 -7.65
CA PRO A 159 16.98 4.47 -7.79
C PRO A 159 16.23 5.80 -7.91
N PHE A 160 15.88 6.16 -9.13
CA PHE A 160 14.79 7.08 -9.40
C PHE A 160 13.85 6.34 -10.36
N VAL A 161 12.54 6.49 -10.16
CA VAL A 161 11.49 5.83 -10.97
C VAL A 161 11.68 6.26 -12.43
N GLU A 162 12.47 5.52 -13.19
CA GLU A 162 12.65 5.74 -14.62
C GLU A 162 11.69 4.84 -15.40
N ARG A 163 10.67 5.51 -15.95
CA ARG A 163 10.07 5.38 -17.29
C ARG A 163 10.08 3.97 -17.92
N PRO A 164 8.90 3.42 -18.29
CA PRO A 164 8.85 2.16 -19.01
C PRO A 164 9.62 2.28 -20.33
N LYS A 165 10.72 1.50 -20.48
CA LYS A 165 11.32 1.27 -21.79
C LYS A 165 10.35 0.42 -22.61
N ARG A 166 9.61 1.11 -23.48
CA ARG A 166 8.86 0.63 -24.66
C ARG A 166 8.28 -0.78 -24.50
N THR A 167 7.12 -0.88 -23.85
CA THR A 167 6.20 -2.01 -24.07
C THR A 167 5.70 -1.90 -25.51
N ILE A 168 6.24 -2.72 -26.41
CA ILE A 168 5.67 -2.87 -27.75
C ILE A 168 4.41 -3.71 -27.56
N ALA A 169 3.29 -3.06 -27.23
CA ALA A 169 1.99 -3.64 -27.48
C ALA A 169 1.88 -3.75 -29.01
N CYS A 170 1.86 -4.98 -29.55
CA CYS A 170 1.43 -5.17 -30.93
C CYS A 170 -0.03 -4.73 -31.01
N GLN A 171 -0.21 -3.52 -31.51
CA GLN A 171 -1.50 -2.98 -31.87
C GLN A 171 -1.95 -3.78 -33.10
N ASN A 172 -3.04 -4.53 -32.96
CA ASN A 172 -3.70 -5.17 -34.09
C ASN A 172 -4.00 -4.09 -35.13
N GLY A 173 -3.41 -4.23 -36.31
CA GLY A 173 -3.66 -3.43 -37.50
C GLY A 173 -3.62 -4.37 -38.69
N GLU A 174 -4.81 -4.76 -39.14
CA GLU A 174 -5.20 -5.38 -40.42
C GLU A 174 -4.38 -6.58 -40.94
#